data_AF-A0A8S2GBI6-F1
#
_entry.id   AF-A0A8S2GBI6-F1
#
_cell.length_a   1.000
_cell.length_b   1.000
_cell.length_c   1.000
_cell.angle_alpha   90.00
_cell.angle_beta   90.00
_cell.angle_gamma   90.00
#
_symmetry.space_group_name_H-M   'P 1'
#
loop_
_entity.id
_entity.type
_entity.pdbx_description
1 polymer ?
#
loop_
_entity_poly.entity_id
_entity_poly.type
_entity_poly.pdbx_seq_one_letter_code
_entity_poly.pdbx_strand_id
1 'polypeptide(L)'
;IEAHQHSYDTIFDESRFKRGEKKRTQEHKKFENLLDIGIRPGNGLQSPKISIEDVEASMNKSTAPQFPNWKWRMPTTGELAEQEQTLLNKPIKEGLSSLPTTQKEKNDCAVLLSPSQLFQVVVGPPELNFGEVAVHAPVTKYLSVMNNLDQYIQMQIDVRSNYLFIF
;
A
#
# COMPACT_ATOMS: atom_id res chain seq x y z
N ILE A 1 1.31 -21.11 -52.96
CA ILE A 1 0.59 -20.48 -51.83
C ILE A 1 1.58 -19.96 -50.80
N GLU A 2 2.58 -20.74 -50.40
CA GLU A 2 3.66 -20.35 -49.46
C GLU A 2 4.48 -19.12 -49.89
N ALA A 3 4.82 -18.99 -51.19
CA ALA A 3 5.58 -17.84 -51.70
C ALA A 3 4.82 -16.49 -51.55
N HIS A 4 3.48 -16.51 -51.61
CA HIS A 4 2.67 -15.31 -51.39
C HIS A 4 2.62 -14.94 -49.90
N GLN A 5 2.54 -15.91 -49.00
CA GLN A 5 2.55 -15.67 -47.55
C GLN A 5 3.86 -15.02 -47.10
N HIS A 6 5.00 -15.56 -47.55
CA HIS A 6 6.30 -14.98 -47.25
C HIS A 6 6.44 -13.55 -47.79
N SER A 7 5.87 -13.25 -48.96
CA SER A 7 5.85 -11.88 -49.51
C SER A 7 5.01 -10.90 -48.69
N TYR A 8 3.96 -11.35 -48.01
CA TYR A 8 3.18 -10.47 -47.12
C TYR A 8 3.89 -10.24 -45.79
N ASP A 9 4.50 -11.28 -45.23
CA ASP A 9 5.24 -11.20 -43.97
C ASP A 9 6.41 -10.21 -44.06
N THR A 10 7.17 -10.22 -45.16
CA THR A 10 8.26 -9.26 -45.38
C THR A 10 7.77 -7.82 -45.45
N ILE A 11 6.62 -7.57 -46.07
CA ILE A 11 6.03 -6.22 -46.17
C ILE A 11 5.59 -5.72 -44.78
N PHE A 12 5.03 -6.60 -43.95
CA PHE A 12 4.67 -6.25 -42.58
C PHE A 12 5.91 -5.95 -41.74
N ASP A 13 6.96 -6.73 -41.87
CA ASP A 13 8.21 -6.50 -41.15
C ASP A 13 8.91 -5.22 -41.57
N GLU A 14 8.99 -4.94 -42.88
CA GLU A 14 9.50 -3.66 -43.39
C GLU A 14 8.67 -2.48 -42.89
N SER A 15 7.34 -2.61 -42.87
CA SER A 15 6.44 -1.56 -42.41
C SER A 15 6.61 -1.30 -40.91
N ARG A 16 6.82 -2.36 -40.12
CA ARG A 16 7.13 -2.27 -38.68
C ARG A 16 8.49 -1.62 -38.45
N PHE A 17 9.51 -2.02 -39.22
CA PHE A 17 10.84 -1.43 -39.16
C PHE A 17 10.81 0.07 -39.48
N LYS A 18 10.18 0.46 -40.59
CA LYS A 18 10.03 1.88 -40.98
C LYS A 18 9.27 2.70 -39.93
N ARG A 19 8.25 2.10 -39.30
CA ARG A 19 7.50 2.76 -38.21
C ARG A 19 8.36 2.92 -36.95
N GLY A 20 9.20 1.92 -36.64
CA GLY A 20 10.17 1.97 -35.56
C GLY A 20 11.21 3.06 -35.77
N GLU A 21 11.81 3.13 -36.95
CA GLU A 21 12.77 4.17 -37.34
C GLU A 21 12.16 5.56 -37.23
N LYS A 22 10.96 5.77 -37.79
CA LYS A 22 10.27 7.07 -37.73
C LYS A 22 10.04 7.54 -36.29
N LYS A 23 9.66 6.62 -35.39
CA LYS A 23 9.51 6.93 -33.96
C LYS A 23 10.84 7.31 -33.32
N ARG A 24 11.91 6.54 -33.57
CA ARG A 24 13.26 6.83 -33.06
C ARG A 24 13.78 8.19 -33.54
N THR A 25 13.59 8.52 -34.82
CA THR A 25 13.98 9.83 -35.36
C THR A 25 13.17 10.97 -34.74
N GLN A 26 11.87 10.76 -34.51
CA GLN A 26 11.02 11.78 -33.89
C GLN A 26 11.39 12.01 -32.42
N GLU A 27 11.69 10.94 -31.68
CA GLU A 27 12.21 11.02 -30.31
C GLU A 27 13.58 11.71 -30.28
N HIS A 28 14.49 11.34 -31.19
CA HIS A 28 15.80 11.97 -31.30
C HIS A 28 15.65 13.49 -31.53
N LYS A 29 14.88 13.92 -32.53
CA LYS A 29 14.60 15.34 -32.79
C LYS A 29 13.96 16.08 -31.62
N LYS A 30 13.14 15.40 -30.81
CA LYS A 30 12.49 16.00 -29.63
C LYS A 30 13.49 16.27 -28.51
N PHE A 31 14.51 15.43 -28.37
CA PHE A 31 15.49 15.49 -27.28
C PHE A 31 16.89 15.91 -27.74
N GLU A 32 17.07 16.20 -29.03
CA GLU A 32 18.28 16.78 -29.60
C GLU A 32 18.51 18.17 -28.97
N ASN A 33 19.51 18.24 -28.10
CA ASN A 33 19.97 19.48 -27.51
C ASN A 33 21.18 19.97 -28.32
N LEU A 34 21.19 21.25 -28.70
CA LEU A 34 22.31 21.86 -29.44
C LEU A 34 23.59 21.96 -28.60
N LEU A 35 23.45 21.87 -27.29
CA LEU A 35 24.55 21.94 -26.33
C LEU A 35 24.99 20.51 -25.97
N ASP A 36 26.16 20.10 -26.46
CA ASP A 36 26.76 18.82 -26.07
C ASP A 36 27.23 18.92 -24.60
N ILE A 37 26.51 18.22 -23.72
CA ILE A 37 26.83 18.12 -22.29
C ILE A 37 27.98 17.14 -22.01
N GLY A 38 28.65 16.61 -23.04
CA GLY A 38 29.84 15.76 -22.93
C GLY A 38 29.54 14.36 -22.41
N ILE A 39 28.27 13.94 -22.39
CA ILE A 39 27.88 12.60 -21.94
C ILE A 39 28.19 11.60 -23.06
N ARG A 40 29.17 10.73 -22.81
CA ARG A 40 29.53 9.64 -23.71
C ARG A 40 28.59 8.44 -23.48
N PRO A 41 27.91 7.92 -24.52
CA PRO A 41 27.08 6.71 -24.40
C PRO A 41 27.89 5.54 -23.87
N GLY A 42 27.38 4.84 -22.85
CA GLY A 42 28.07 3.70 -22.23
C GLY A 42 29.23 4.05 -21.30
N ASN A 43 29.54 5.33 -21.10
CA ASN A 43 30.61 5.81 -20.21
C ASN A 43 30.10 6.12 -18.79
N GLY A 44 29.01 5.46 -18.39
CA GLY A 44 28.44 5.54 -17.05
C GLY A 44 29.29 4.82 -16.01
N LEU A 45 28.84 4.85 -14.76
CA LEU A 45 29.46 4.08 -13.69
C LEU A 45 29.41 2.58 -14.04
N GLN A 46 30.58 1.94 -14.02
CA GLN A 46 30.68 0.50 -14.15
C GLN A 46 30.03 -0.14 -12.92
N SER A 47 29.08 -1.04 -13.12
CA SER A 47 28.52 -1.82 -12.01
C SER A 47 29.66 -2.56 -11.32
N PRO A 48 29.74 -2.53 -9.98
CA PRO A 48 30.70 -3.34 -9.25
C PRO A 48 30.57 -4.80 -9.67
N LYS A 49 31.70 -5.45 -9.95
CA LYS A 49 31.72 -6.89 -10.20
C LYS A 49 31.56 -7.57 -8.85
N ILE A 50 30.37 -8.10 -8.60
CA ILE A 50 30.08 -8.86 -7.38
C ILE A 50 30.50 -10.31 -7.61
N SER A 51 31.32 -10.86 -6.70
CA SER A 51 31.69 -12.27 -6.75
C SER A 51 30.64 -13.13 -6.04
N ILE A 52 30.70 -14.44 -6.22
CA ILE A 52 29.83 -15.39 -5.52
C ILE A 52 30.12 -15.34 -4.02
N GLU A 53 31.39 -15.17 -3.64
CA GLU A 53 31.79 -15.01 -2.23
C GLU A 53 31.22 -13.73 -1.62
N ASP A 54 31.11 -12.64 -2.37
CA ASP A 54 30.47 -11.40 -1.91
C ASP A 54 28.97 -11.60 -1.63
N VAL A 55 28.30 -12.37 -2.49
CA VAL A 55 26.89 -12.71 -2.33
C VAL A 55 26.69 -13.62 -1.12
N GLU A 56 27.50 -14.66 -0.96
CA GLU A 56 27.44 -15.56 0.19
C GLU A 56 27.78 -14.83 1.50
N ALA A 57 28.76 -13.92 1.49
CA ALA A 57 29.08 -13.08 2.64
C ALA A 57 27.91 -12.15 3.02
N SER A 58 27.13 -11.66 2.04
CA SER A 58 25.93 -10.85 2.28
C SER A 58 24.78 -11.69 2.84
N MET A 59 24.61 -12.94 2.38
CA MET A 59 23.60 -13.88 2.87
C MET A 59 23.93 -14.37 4.28
N ASN A 60 25.20 -14.64 4.57
CA ASN A 60 25.66 -15.11 5.89
C ASN A 60 25.69 -13.99 6.94
N LYS A 61 25.75 -12.72 6.52
CA LYS A 61 25.53 -11.55 7.39
C LYS A 61 24.05 -11.21 7.59
N SER A 62 23.15 -11.91 6.91
CA SER A 62 21.71 -11.73 7.07
C SER A 62 21.25 -12.34 8.39
N THR A 63 21.44 -11.60 9.49
CA THR A 63 20.30 -11.50 10.41
C THR A 63 19.20 -10.92 9.54
N ALA A 64 18.15 -11.72 9.27
CA ALA A 64 17.05 -11.43 8.35
C ALA A 64 16.87 -9.92 8.16
N PRO A 65 16.91 -9.37 6.93
CA PRO A 65 17.04 -7.94 6.71
C PRO A 65 16.01 -7.25 7.60
N GLN A 66 16.49 -6.70 8.71
CA GLN A 66 15.71 -5.76 9.47
C GLN A 66 15.67 -4.60 8.51
N PHE A 67 14.62 -4.57 7.69
CA PHE A 67 14.33 -3.47 6.80
C PHE A 67 14.68 -2.22 7.60
N PRO A 68 15.57 -1.35 7.13
CA PRO A 68 15.83 -0.13 7.84
C PRO A 68 14.45 0.50 7.99
N ASN A 69 13.96 0.58 9.23
CA ASN A 69 12.58 0.96 9.58
C ASN A 69 11.51 -0.15 9.65
N TRP A 70 11.81 -1.39 10.06
CA TRP A 70 10.78 -2.44 10.24
C TRP A 70 9.59 -1.97 11.10
N LYS A 71 9.89 -1.20 12.15
CA LYS A 71 8.92 -0.54 13.05
C LYS A 71 8.05 0.54 12.40
N TRP A 72 8.48 1.08 11.25
CA TRP A 72 7.74 2.10 10.49
C TRP A 72 7.25 1.55 9.14
N ARG A 73 7.36 0.23 8.92
CA ARG A 73 6.83 -0.40 7.71
C ARG A 73 5.31 -0.23 7.72
N MET A 74 4.80 0.42 6.70
CA MET A 74 3.37 0.45 6.45
C MET A 74 2.88 -0.97 6.12
N PRO A 75 1.82 -1.46 6.78
CA PRO A 75 1.23 -2.74 6.40
C PRO A 75 0.72 -2.68 4.96
N THR A 76 0.92 -3.76 4.24
CA THR A 76 0.42 -3.91 2.87
C THR A 76 -1.10 -4.12 2.87
N THR A 77 -1.75 -3.87 1.73
CA THR A 77 -3.19 -4.10 1.57
C THR A 77 -3.58 -5.56 1.83
N GLY A 78 -2.72 -6.52 1.50
CA GLY A 78 -2.94 -7.93 1.82
C GLY A 78 -2.90 -8.21 3.33
N GLU A 79 -1.87 -7.71 4.02
CA GLU A 79 -1.73 -7.86 5.47
C GLU A 79 -2.90 -7.20 6.24
N LEU A 80 -3.38 -6.04 5.75
CA LEU A 80 -4.56 -5.38 6.33
C LEU A 80 -5.84 -6.20 6.12
N ALA A 81 -6.04 -6.78 4.93
CA ALA A 81 -7.20 -7.63 4.66
C ALA A 81 -7.21 -8.91 5.52
N GLU A 82 -6.03 -9.51 5.74
CA GLU A 82 -5.89 -10.63 6.66
C GLU A 82 -6.20 -10.21 8.11
N GLN A 83 -5.69 -9.07 8.56
CA GLN A 83 -6.01 -8.53 9.88
C GLN A 83 -7.51 -8.26 10.05
N GLU A 84 -8.18 -7.66 9.07
CA GLU A 84 -9.64 -7.49 9.10
C GLU A 84 -10.39 -8.82 9.26
N GLN A 85 -9.99 -9.86 8.51
CA GLN A 85 -10.57 -11.19 8.65
C GLN A 85 -10.32 -11.77 10.05
N THR A 86 -9.12 -11.57 10.62
CA THR A 86 -8.86 -12.00 12.00
C THR A 86 -9.71 -11.23 13.02
N LEU A 87 -10.03 -9.96 12.78
CA LEU A 87 -10.88 -9.15 13.66
C LEU A 87 -12.32 -9.62 13.69
N LEU A 88 -12.85 -10.11 12.57
CA LEU A 88 -14.19 -10.70 12.51
C LEU A 88 -14.29 -11.99 13.33
N ASN A 89 -13.17 -12.72 13.46
CA ASN A 89 -13.12 -14.02 14.14
C ASN A 89 -12.71 -13.93 15.62
N LYS A 90 -12.24 -12.77 16.09
CA LYS A 90 -11.74 -12.61 17.46
C LYS A 90 -12.90 -12.30 18.42
N PRO A 91 -12.96 -12.94 19.61
CA PRO A 91 -13.95 -12.58 20.61
C PRO A 91 -13.75 -11.13 21.04
N ILE A 92 -14.84 -10.37 21.04
CA ILE A 92 -14.84 -8.97 21.41
C ILE A 92 -14.48 -8.88 22.89
N LYS A 93 -13.41 -8.13 23.20
CA LYS A 93 -13.14 -7.73 24.57
C LYS A 93 -14.01 -6.51 24.86
N GLU A 94 -14.99 -6.67 25.73
CA GLU A 94 -15.72 -5.54 26.29
C GLU A 94 -14.74 -4.65 27.07
N GLY A 95 -14.82 -3.32 26.89
CA GLY A 95 -14.05 -2.37 27.70
C GLY A 95 -13.03 -1.52 26.93
N LEU A 96 -13.50 -0.71 25.97
CA LEU A 96 -12.77 0.50 25.60
C LEU A 96 -12.96 1.53 26.72
N SER A 97 -11.89 2.14 27.21
CA SER A 97 -11.99 3.27 28.14
C SER A 97 -12.62 4.46 27.41
N SER A 98 -13.64 5.06 28.01
CA SER A 98 -14.35 6.20 27.39
C SER A 98 -13.50 7.47 27.34
N LEU A 99 -12.56 7.62 28.28
CA LEU A 99 -11.71 8.80 28.41
C LEU A 99 -10.29 8.40 28.83
N PRO A 100 -9.26 9.13 28.36
CA PRO A 100 -7.90 8.98 28.84
C PRO A 100 -7.82 9.44 30.30
N THR A 101 -7.48 8.53 31.20
CA THR A 101 -7.44 8.81 32.64
C THR A 101 -6.01 9.03 33.12
N THR A 102 -5.06 8.29 32.57
CA THR A 102 -3.65 8.39 32.93
C THR A 102 -2.97 9.56 32.22
N GLN A 103 -1.91 10.09 32.81
CA GLN A 103 -1.16 11.19 32.18
C GLN A 103 -0.55 10.77 30.84
N LYS A 104 -0.12 9.51 30.71
CA LYS A 104 0.40 8.96 29.45
C LYS A 104 -0.69 8.96 28.36
N GLU A 105 -1.87 8.43 28.66
CA GLU A 105 -3.00 8.44 27.72
C GLU A 105 -3.38 9.87 27.30
N LYS A 106 -3.40 10.82 28.23
CA LYS A 106 -3.70 12.23 27.92
C LYS A 106 -2.69 12.85 26.96
N ASN A 107 -1.41 12.56 27.16
CA ASN A 107 -0.34 13.07 26.30
C ASN A 107 -0.42 12.43 24.90
N ASP A 108 -0.60 11.11 24.85
CA ASP A 108 -0.66 10.35 23.59
C ASP A 108 -1.90 10.76 22.76
N CYS A 109 -3.06 10.92 23.40
CA CYS A 109 -4.31 11.33 22.75
C CYS A 109 -4.37 12.82 22.37
N ALA A 110 -3.47 13.66 22.88
CA ALA A 110 -3.39 15.07 22.49
C ALA A 110 -2.66 15.29 21.15
N VAL A 111 -1.97 14.25 20.65
CA VAL A 111 -1.20 14.31 19.40
C VAL A 111 -2.08 13.91 18.22
N LEU A 112 -2.04 14.71 17.15
CA LEU A 112 -2.70 14.37 15.89
C LEU A 112 -1.94 13.23 15.20
N LEU A 113 -2.66 12.16 14.85
CA LEU A 113 -2.09 11.04 14.10
C LEU A 113 -1.71 11.47 12.68
N SER A 114 -0.53 11.06 12.23
CA SER A 114 -0.14 11.20 10.83
C SER A 114 -0.97 10.26 9.94
N PRO A 115 -1.11 10.55 8.63
CA PRO A 115 -1.81 9.66 7.70
C PRO A 115 -1.29 8.22 7.77
N SER A 116 0.04 8.05 7.87
CA SER A 116 0.68 6.74 8.00
C SER A 116 0.23 5.98 9.26
N GLN A 117 0.06 6.68 10.38
CA GLN A 117 -0.41 6.08 11.63
C GLN A 117 -1.91 5.77 11.59
N LEU A 118 -2.72 6.59 10.91
CA LEU A 118 -4.15 6.33 10.73
C LEU A 118 -4.39 5.00 9.99
N PHE A 119 -3.59 4.71 8.97
CA PHE A 119 -3.66 3.42 8.25
C PHE A 119 -3.31 2.20 9.11
N GLN A 120 -2.67 2.38 10.28
CA GLN A 120 -2.37 1.29 11.21
C GLN A 120 -3.51 1.04 12.19
N VAL A 121 -4.51 1.92 12.24
CA VAL A 121 -5.73 1.71 13.02
C VAL A 121 -6.77 1.05 12.13
N VAL A 122 -7.17 -0.17 12.48
CA VAL A 122 -8.13 -0.95 11.69
C VAL A 122 -9.46 -0.99 12.44
N VAL A 123 -10.53 -0.57 11.77
CA VAL A 123 -11.90 -0.57 12.29
C VAL A 123 -12.74 -1.44 11.36
N GLY A 124 -13.40 -2.46 11.91
CA GLY A 124 -14.21 -3.38 11.10
C GLY A 124 -15.39 -3.96 11.88
N PRO A 125 -16.46 -4.40 11.20
CA PRO A 125 -16.69 -4.30 9.75
C PRO A 125 -17.02 -2.86 9.28
N PRO A 126 -16.78 -2.53 7.99
CA PRO A 126 -17.03 -1.18 7.46
C PRO A 126 -18.52 -0.80 7.44
N GLU A 127 -19.40 -1.79 7.35
CA GLU A 127 -20.84 -1.60 7.43
C GLU A 127 -21.45 -2.58 8.45
N LEU A 128 -22.31 -2.05 9.32
CA LEU A 128 -23.12 -2.82 10.26
C LEU A 128 -24.55 -2.87 9.76
N ASN A 129 -24.84 -3.85 8.90
CA ASN A 129 -26.20 -4.07 8.40
C ASN A 129 -27.01 -4.91 9.39
N PHE A 130 -28.09 -4.37 9.95
CA PHE A 130 -28.95 -5.05 10.92
C PHE A 130 -30.00 -6.00 10.29
N GLY A 131 -30.22 -5.92 8.97
CA GLY A 131 -31.22 -6.71 8.26
C GLY A 131 -32.66 -6.30 8.59
N GLU A 132 -33.58 -7.24 8.43
CA GLU A 132 -34.97 -7.06 8.87
C GLU A 132 -35.07 -7.20 10.38
N VAL A 133 -35.40 -6.09 11.05
CA VAL A 133 -35.58 -6.04 12.51
C VAL A 133 -37.04 -5.75 12.83
N ALA A 134 -37.60 -6.50 13.77
CA ALA A 134 -38.97 -6.27 14.23
C ALA A 134 -39.05 -4.95 15.01
N VAL A 135 -40.20 -4.28 14.91
CA VAL A 135 -40.45 -3.04 15.66
C VAL A 135 -40.37 -3.35 17.16
N HIS A 136 -39.58 -2.57 17.90
CA HIS A 136 -39.28 -2.73 19.33
C HIS A 136 -38.37 -3.91 19.73
N ALA A 137 -37.78 -4.65 18.79
CA ALA A 137 -36.79 -5.67 19.13
C ALA A 137 -35.39 -5.02 19.28
N PRO A 138 -34.70 -5.17 20.43
CA PRO A 138 -33.33 -4.73 20.56
C PRO A 138 -32.41 -5.64 19.75
N VAL A 139 -31.65 -5.06 18.81
CA VAL A 139 -30.64 -5.79 18.04
C VAL A 139 -29.28 -5.17 18.29
N THR A 140 -28.37 -5.98 18.82
CA THR A 140 -26.99 -5.58 19.09
C THR A 140 -26.08 -6.12 18.00
N LYS A 141 -25.27 -5.25 17.42
CA LYS A 141 -24.14 -5.62 16.57
C LYS A 141 -22.86 -4.99 17.10
N TYR A 142 -21.74 -5.62 16.78
CA TYR A 142 -20.45 -5.27 17.34
C TYR A 142 -19.52 -4.72 16.26
N LEU A 143 -18.80 -3.67 16.63
CA LEU A 143 -17.70 -3.12 15.88
C LEU A 143 -16.39 -3.50 16.58
N SER A 144 -15.42 -3.98 15.82
CA SER A 144 -14.09 -4.34 16.28
C SER A 144 -13.11 -3.23 15.90
N VAL A 145 -12.26 -2.85 16.85
CA VAL A 145 -11.19 -1.88 16.61
C VAL A 145 -9.85 -2.46 17.06
N MET A 146 -8.85 -2.32 16.19
CA MET A 146 -7.48 -2.68 16.44
C MET A 146 -6.58 -1.45 16.32
N ASN A 147 -5.89 -1.15 17.41
CA ASN A 147 -4.82 -0.17 17.42
C ASN A 147 -3.48 -0.90 17.27
N ASN A 148 -2.83 -0.78 16.10
CA ASN A 148 -1.49 -1.34 15.88
C ASN A 148 -0.36 -0.32 16.17
N LEU A 149 -0.67 0.79 16.82
CA LEU A 149 0.31 1.80 17.23
C LEU A 149 0.85 1.51 18.63
N ASP A 150 2.07 1.98 18.90
CA ASP A 150 2.71 1.94 20.22
C ASP A 150 2.18 3.01 21.19
N GLN A 151 1.18 3.79 20.78
CA GLN A 151 0.58 4.89 21.55
C GLN A 151 -0.93 4.70 21.72
N TYR A 152 -1.49 5.28 22.77
CA TYR A 152 -2.94 5.30 22.96
C TYR A 152 -3.60 6.23 21.93
N ILE A 153 -4.81 5.87 21.51
CA ILE A 153 -5.63 6.65 20.57
C ILE A 153 -6.98 6.97 21.19
N GLN A 154 -7.50 8.15 20.90
CA GLN A 154 -8.87 8.54 21.21
C GLN A 154 -9.71 8.44 19.94
N MET A 155 -10.87 7.80 20.05
CA MET A 155 -11.85 7.69 18.96
C MET A 155 -13.17 8.28 19.39
N GLN A 156 -13.86 8.92 18.44
CA GLN A 156 -15.20 9.45 18.63
C GLN A 156 -16.10 8.86 17.55
N ILE A 157 -17.25 8.33 17.97
CA ILE A 157 -18.27 7.82 17.05
C ILE A 157 -19.31 8.93 16.87
N ASP A 158 -19.46 9.42 15.64
CA ASP A 158 -20.51 10.35 15.28
C ASP A 158 -21.70 9.58 14.68
N VAL A 159 -22.86 9.72 15.32
CA VAL A 159 -24.08 9.01 14.90
C VAL A 159 -25.01 10.01 14.22
N ARG A 160 -25.10 9.92 12.89
CA ARG A 160 -26.13 10.63 12.13
C ARG A 160 -27.30 9.70 11.87
N SER A 161 -28.44 9.99 12.48
CA SER A 161 -29.70 9.30 12.20
C SER A 161 -30.76 10.31 11.77
N ASN A 162 -31.59 9.92 10.80
CA ASN A 162 -32.80 10.67 10.45
C ASN A 162 -33.92 10.47 11.49
N TYR A 163 -33.83 9.43 12.33
CA TYR A 163 -34.75 9.14 13.43
C TYR A 163 -33.94 8.57 14.61
N LEU A 164 -33.48 9.44 15.51
CA LEU A 164 -32.75 9.03 16.72
C LEU A 164 -33.70 9.15 17.93
N PHE A 165 -34.12 8.01 18.49
CA PHE A 165 -34.67 7.97 19.84
C PHE A 165 -33.62 7.28 20.72
N ILE A 166 -32.89 8.08 21.50
CA ILE A 166 -32.07 7.57 22.60
C ILE A 166 -33.02 7.45 23.80
N PHE A 167 -33.23 6.23 24.31
CA PHE A 167 -33.84 6.00 25.62
C PHE A 167 -32.73 5.80 26.66
#